data_AF-A0A8J7Q3Q3-F1
#
_entry.id   AF-A0A8J7Q3Q3-F1
#
_cell.length_a   1.000
_cell.length_b   1.000
_cell.length_c   1.000
_cell.angle_alpha   90.00
_cell.angle_beta   90.00
_cell.angle_gamma   90.00
#
_symmetry.space_group_name_H-M   'P 1'
#
loop_
_entity.id
_entity.type
_entity.pdbx_description
1 polymer ?
#
loop_
_entity_poly.entity_id
_entity_poly.type
_entity_poly.pdbx_seq_one_letter_code
_entity_poly.pdbx_strand_id
1 'polypeptide(L)'
;MRPDGNDGTEYTQPNASFNVVFRGFDRTEVQRQLEHRDHTIRQVVGQRNAARSRADELARRLDAANSKINELAARVDQLCKPPLQAHDLSERLNHMLRLANAEAADIVAKAEKQAAGIRGDYERKIAQLETERKQQSDEHAKTMAGAKADADKTVAEAKTQADKAIASANAEAHKTVAEAKAEADKLITDARQTSTAMDNDARAKAANELAASKAKAQKLVAEATEEAHRRVTEARAEVERLRGLRGRISRQLSDALTAIGRSGALLEPLPAEIGDGAITSTPTADNSGHSATMTRNGGAQQQPATIVTNPAANSSANAGHPGPRPSH
;
A
#
# COMPACT_ATOMS: atom_id res chain seq x y z
N MET A 1 47.55 -36.40 -85.86
CA MET A 1 46.14 -36.48 -86.29
C MET A 1 46.11 -36.41 -87.81
N ARG A 2 45.83 -37.53 -88.48
CA ARG A 2 45.31 -37.52 -89.85
C ARG A 2 43.93 -36.87 -89.80
N PRO A 3 43.57 -35.94 -90.68
CA PRO A 3 42.18 -35.73 -91.03
C PRO A 3 41.82 -36.74 -92.11
N ASP A 4 40.92 -37.63 -91.72
CA ASP A 4 40.12 -38.51 -92.57
C ASP A 4 39.55 -37.70 -93.76
N GLY A 5 39.56 -38.17 -94.99
CA GLY A 5 39.27 -39.53 -95.35
C GLY A 5 37.76 -39.79 -95.43
N ASN A 6 36.90 -38.79 -95.63
CA ASN A 6 35.53 -39.05 -96.08
C ASN A 6 34.85 -37.76 -96.54
N ASP A 7 34.74 -37.57 -97.85
CA ASP A 7 33.57 -36.99 -98.49
C ASP A 7 33.57 -37.57 -99.90
N GLY A 8 33.13 -38.83 -99.96
CA GLY A 8 32.70 -39.43 -101.20
C GLY A 8 31.59 -38.55 -101.77
N THR A 9 31.96 -37.61 -102.63
CA THR A 9 31.02 -37.06 -103.59
C THR A 9 30.65 -38.26 -104.45
N GLU A 10 29.54 -38.91 -104.08
CA GLU A 10 28.76 -39.73 -104.99
C GLU A 10 28.65 -38.93 -106.28
N TYR A 11 29.50 -39.25 -107.26
CA TYR A 11 29.17 -39.00 -108.65
C TYR A 11 28.05 -39.99 -108.95
N THR A 12 26.85 -39.72 -108.44
CA THR A 12 25.61 -40.27 -108.98
C THR A 12 25.62 -39.80 -110.42
N GLN A 13 26.18 -40.60 -111.32
CA GLN A 13 25.97 -40.37 -112.74
C GLN A 13 24.45 -40.47 -112.91
N PRO A 14 23.75 -39.39 -113.27
CA PRO A 14 22.38 -39.58 -113.71
C PRO A 14 22.52 -40.40 -114.98
N ASN A 15 22.04 -41.65 -114.93
CA ASN A 15 22.01 -42.56 -116.06
C ASN A 15 21.34 -41.83 -117.23
N ALA A 16 22.15 -41.21 -118.09
CA ALA A 16 21.68 -40.40 -119.20
C ALA A 16 21.34 -41.34 -120.37
N SER A 17 20.33 -42.17 -120.15
CA SER A 17 19.66 -42.86 -121.25
C SER A 17 18.78 -41.83 -121.96
N PHE A 18 19.12 -41.49 -123.20
CA PHE A 18 18.27 -40.65 -124.05
C PHE A 18 17.11 -41.49 -124.60
N ASN A 19 15.93 -40.89 -124.77
CA ASN A 19 14.83 -41.58 -125.44
C ASN A 19 15.15 -41.77 -126.94
N VAL A 20 14.84 -42.96 -127.46
CA VAL A 20 15.07 -43.32 -128.87
C VAL A 20 13.77 -43.16 -129.67
N VAL A 21 13.81 -42.29 -130.67
CA VAL A 21 12.74 -42.12 -131.68
C VAL A 21 13.13 -42.92 -132.94
N PHE A 22 12.20 -43.20 -133.87
CA PHE A 22 12.45 -44.03 -135.06
C PHE A 22 13.76 -43.62 -135.77
N ARG A 23 14.80 -44.46 -135.62
CA ARG A 23 16.19 -44.27 -136.07
C ARG A 23 16.99 -43.12 -135.42
N GLY A 24 16.95 -42.97 -134.09
CA GLY A 24 17.97 -42.20 -133.35
C GLY A 24 17.53 -41.67 -131.99
N PHE A 25 18.44 -41.03 -131.25
CA PHE A 25 18.10 -40.33 -130.01
C PHE A 25 17.33 -39.04 -130.28
N ASP A 26 16.43 -38.66 -129.37
CA ASP A 26 15.74 -37.37 -129.44
C ASP A 26 16.76 -36.23 -129.38
N ARG A 27 16.86 -35.48 -130.48
CA ARG A 27 17.79 -34.35 -130.62
C ARG A 27 17.52 -33.26 -129.60
N THR A 28 16.26 -33.04 -129.24
CA THR A 28 15.88 -32.00 -128.26
C THR A 28 16.32 -32.39 -126.86
N GLU A 29 16.23 -33.68 -126.52
CA GLU A 29 16.68 -34.23 -125.24
C GLU A 29 18.21 -34.19 -125.13
N VAL A 30 18.93 -34.60 -126.18
CA VAL A 30 20.40 -34.54 -126.23
C VAL A 30 20.88 -33.10 -126.10
N GLN A 31 20.27 -32.16 -126.83
CA GLN A 31 20.65 -30.76 -126.79
C GLN A 31 20.43 -30.16 -125.39
N ARG A 32 19.30 -30.43 -124.75
CA ARG A 32 19.03 -30.00 -123.37
C ARG A 32 20.06 -30.55 -122.38
N GLN A 33 20.47 -31.81 -122.56
CA GLN A 33 21.46 -32.44 -121.70
C GLN A 33 22.87 -31.87 -121.92
N LEU A 34 23.25 -31.55 -123.16
CA LEU A 34 24.51 -30.85 -123.46
C LEU A 34 24.50 -29.44 -122.87
N GLU A 35 23.42 -28.69 -123.03
CA GLU A 35 23.26 -27.35 -122.43
C GLU A 35 23.34 -27.40 -120.90
N HIS A 36 22.71 -28.41 -120.28
CA HIS A 36 22.82 -28.65 -118.83
C HIS A 36 24.25 -28.97 -118.43
N ARG A 37 24.96 -29.84 -119.17
CA ARG A 37 26.38 -30.15 -118.90
C ARG A 37 27.29 -28.94 -119.09
N ASP A 38 27.09 -28.14 -120.13
CA ASP A 38 27.83 -26.91 -120.38
C ASP A 38 27.56 -25.87 -119.28
N HIS A 39 26.35 -25.82 -118.74
CA HIS A 39 26.02 -25.01 -117.57
C HIS A 39 26.77 -25.51 -116.33
N THR A 40 26.74 -26.82 -116.05
CA THR A 40 27.44 -27.43 -114.91
C THR A 40 28.96 -27.25 -115.01
N ILE A 41 29.56 -27.43 -116.19
CA ILE A 41 31.00 -27.17 -116.41
C ILE A 41 31.33 -25.72 -116.11
N ARG A 42 30.53 -24.76 -116.61
CA ARG A 42 30.72 -23.34 -116.30
C ARG A 42 30.60 -23.05 -114.81
N GLN A 43 29.63 -23.67 -114.13
CA GLN A 43 29.46 -23.54 -112.68
C GLN A 43 30.67 -24.09 -111.91
N VAL A 44 31.15 -25.30 -112.23
CA VAL A 44 32.31 -25.92 -111.56
C VAL A 44 33.59 -25.14 -111.84
N VAL A 45 33.79 -24.65 -113.07
CA VAL A 45 34.93 -23.79 -113.41
C VAL A 45 34.86 -22.47 -112.63
N GLY A 46 33.66 -21.88 -112.50
CA GLY A 46 33.43 -20.71 -111.66
C GLY A 46 33.74 -20.97 -110.19
N GLN A 47 33.25 -22.08 -109.62
CA GLN A 47 33.54 -22.49 -108.25
C GLN A 47 35.04 -22.75 -108.02
N ARG A 48 35.71 -23.44 -108.96
CA ARG A 48 37.16 -23.69 -108.92
C ARG A 48 37.95 -22.38 -108.95
N ASN A 49 37.58 -21.45 -109.84
CA ASN A 49 38.25 -20.16 -109.94
C ASN A 49 38.03 -19.33 -108.66
N ALA A 50 36.82 -19.33 -108.09
CA ALA A 50 36.53 -18.66 -106.82
C ALA A 50 37.31 -19.29 -105.65
N ALA A 51 37.40 -20.61 -105.59
CA ALA A 51 38.20 -21.32 -104.58
C ALA A 51 39.70 -20.98 -104.74
N ARG A 52 40.20 -20.91 -105.97
CA ARG A 52 41.59 -20.50 -106.25
C ARG A 52 41.87 -19.07 -105.81
N SER A 53 40.97 -18.12 -106.11
CA SER A 53 41.11 -16.74 -105.63
C SER A 53 41.10 -16.64 -104.09
N ARG A 54 40.26 -17.42 -103.40
CA ARG A 54 40.28 -17.49 -101.93
C ARG A 54 41.58 -18.09 -101.39
N ALA A 55 42.12 -19.11 -102.04
CA ALA A 55 43.41 -19.69 -101.68
C ALA A 55 44.56 -18.67 -101.86
N ASP A 56 44.57 -17.93 -102.98
CA ASP A 56 45.56 -16.88 -103.23
C ASP A 56 45.45 -15.73 -102.21
N GLU A 57 44.23 -15.36 -101.79
CA GLU A 57 44.02 -14.36 -100.74
C GLU A 57 44.54 -14.83 -99.38
N LEU A 58 44.23 -16.07 -98.99
CA LEU A 58 44.72 -16.65 -97.74
C LEU A 58 46.25 -16.77 -97.74
N ALA A 59 46.85 -17.16 -98.87
CA ALA A 59 48.30 -17.19 -99.02
C ALA A 59 48.92 -15.82 -98.77
N ARG A 60 48.37 -14.75 -99.38
CA ARG A 60 48.83 -13.37 -99.15
C ARG A 60 48.70 -12.92 -97.69
N ARG A 61 47.61 -13.30 -97.00
CA ARG A 61 47.42 -12.98 -95.57
C ARG A 61 48.43 -13.72 -94.70
N LEU A 62 48.73 -14.97 -95.04
CA LEU A 62 49.71 -15.79 -94.33
C LEU A 62 51.12 -15.22 -94.53
N ASP A 63 51.47 -14.85 -95.76
CA ASP A 63 52.75 -14.19 -96.07
C ASP A 63 52.88 -12.86 -95.30
N ALA A 64 51.85 -12.03 -95.29
CA ALA A 64 51.84 -10.77 -94.54
C ALA A 64 51.98 -10.99 -93.03
N ALA A 65 51.30 -11.99 -92.46
CA ALA A 65 51.42 -12.36 -91.05
C ALA A 65 52.84 -12.88 -90.73
N ASN A 66 53.41 -13.72 -91.59
CA ASN A 66 54.76 -14.25 -91.44
C ASN A 66 55.81 -13.14 -91.54
N SER A 67 55.69 -12.21 -92.50
CA SER A 67 56.56 -11.04 -92.58
C SER A 67 56.50 -10.21 -91.30
N LYS A 68 55.30 -10.05 -90.72
CA LYS A 68 55.12 -9.31 -89.47
C LYS A 68 55.70 -10.04 -88.26
N ILE A 69 55.57 -11.36 -88.20
CA ILE A 69 56.20 -12.19 -87.16
C ILE A 69 57.72 -12.08 -87.27
N ASN A 70 58.28 -12.16 -88.48
CA ASN A 70 59.71 -12.02 -88.70
C ASN A 70 60.22 -10.63 -88.33
N GLU A 71 59.47 -9.57 -88.65
CA GLU A 71 59.81 -8.20 -88.24
C GLU A 71 59.80 -8.04 -86.70
N LEU A 72 58.76 -8.56 -86.04
CA LEU A 72 58.67 -8.53 -84.58
C LEU A 72 59.79 -9.36 -83.92
N ALA A 73 60.09 -10.54 -84.44
CA ALA A 73 61.18 -11.39 -83.96
C ALA A 73 62.54 -10.69 -84.11
N ALA A 74 62.83 -10.09 -85.27
CA ALA A 74 64.05 -9.33 -85.48
C ALA A 74 64.17 -8.13 -84.52
N ARG A 75 63.05 -7.44 -84.25
CA ARG A 75 63.01 -6.34 -83.27
C ARG A 75 63.28 -6.82 -81.85
N VAL A 76 62.72 -7.97 -81.46
CA VAL A 76 63.00 -8.59 -80.15
C VAL A 76 64.47 -8.99 -80.04
N ASP A 77 65.04 -9.63 -81.07
CA ASP A 77 66.46 -9.98 -81.11
C ASP A 77 67.37 -8.75 -81.01
N GLN A 78 66.96 -7.63 -81.62
CA GLN A 78 67.66 -6.34 -81.50
C GLN A 78 67.62 -5.81 -80.06
N LEU A 79 66.47 -5.91 -79.39
CA LEU A 79 66.28 -5.46 -77.99
C LEU A 79 67.00 -6.37 -76.97
N CYS A 80 67.23 -7.65 -77.30
CA CYS A 80 67.94 -8.60 -76.46
C CYS A 80 69.47 -8.46 -76.54
N LYS A 81 70.02 -7.88 -77.60
CA LYS A 81 71.46 -7.61 -77.73
C LYS A 81 71.86 -6.44 -76.81
N PRO A 82 73.07 -6.44 -76.23
CA PRO A 82 73.57 -5.30 -75.45
C PRO A 82 73.59 -4.04 -76.33
N PRO A 83 73.07 -2.89 -75.85
CA PRO A 83 72.88 -1.71 -76.70
C PRO A 83 74.22 -1.15 -77.14
N LEU A 84 74.47 -1.12 -78.44
CA LEU A 84 75.69 -0.56 -79.03
C LEU A 84 75.53 0.93 -79.41
N GLN A 85 74.30 1.46 -79.41
CA GLN A 85 73.97 2.86 -79.76
C GLN A 85 72.99 3.53 -78.77
N ALA A 86 73.03 4.86 -78.70
CA ALA A 86 72.22 5.66 -77.76
C ALA A 86 70.70 5.60 -77.99
N HIS A 87 70.27 5.34 -79.23
CA HIS A 87 68.86 5.21 -79.58
C HIS A 87 68.22 3.95 -78.95
N ASP A 88 68.91 2.80 -78.95
CA ASP A 88 68.39 1.53 -78.43
C ASP A 88 68.20 1.56 -76.91
N LEU A 89 69.08 2.28 -76.20
CA LEU A 89 68.93 2.55 -74.77
C LEU A 89 67.68 3.41 -74.51
N SER A 90 67.43 4.40 -75.35
CA SER A 90 66.27 5.29 -75.24
C SER A 90 64.95 4.54 -75.46
N GLU A 91 64.89 3.64 -76.44
CA GLU A 91 63.70 2.80 -76.68
C GLU A 91 63.40 1.84 -75.51
N ARG A 92 64.44 1.17 -74.98
CA ARG A 92 64.28 0.28 -73.81
C ARG A 92 63.88 1.05 -72.56
N LEU A 93 64.48 2.22 -72.30
CA LEU A 93 64.09 3.09 -71.18
C LEU A 93 62.63 3.55 -71.32
N ASN A 94 62.21 3.96 -72.52
CA ASN A 94 60.82 4.34 -72.77
C ASN A 94 59.85 3.16 -72.59
N HIS A 95 60.23 1.95 -72.99
CA HIS A 95 59.43 0.75 -72.74
C HIS A 95 59.32 0.42 -71.25
N MET A 96 60.44 0.45 -70.50
CA MET A 96 60.43 0.24 -69.05
C MET A 96 59.63 1.31 -68.31
N LEU A 97 59.73 2.58 -68.70
CA LEU A 97 58.92 3.66 -68.13
C LEU A 97 57.43 3.47 -68.39
N ARG A 98 57.05 3.01 -69.60
CA ARG A 98 55.65 2.67 -69.90
C ARG A 98 55.15 1.52 -69.04
N LEU A 99 55.95 0.47 -68.86
CA LEU A 99 55.59 -0.67 -68.02
C LEU A 99 55.47 -0.26 -66.55
N ALA A 100 56.42 0.52 -66.04
CA ALA A 100 56.38 1.04 -64.67
C ALA A 100 55.17 1.97 -64.43
N ASN A 101 54.82 2.82 -65.40
CA ASN A 101 53.62 3.65 -65.30
C ASN A 101 52.33 2.82 -65.34
N ALA A 102 52.28 1.76 -66.17
CA ALA A 102 51.15 0.84 -66.20
C ALA A 102 51.03 0.08 -64.87
N GLU A 103 52.13 -0.41 -64.32
CA GLU A 103 52.16 -1.07 -63.01
C GLU A 103 51.76 -0.12 -61.87
N ALA A 104 52.23 1.13 -61.89
CA ALA A 104 51.82 2.15 -60.93
C ALA A 104 50.31 2.44 -61.01
N ALA A 105 49.76 2.55 -62.23
CA ALA A 105 48.33 2.72 -62.43
C ALA A 105 47.53 1.52 -61.89
N ASP A 106 48.01 0.30 -62.10
CA ASP A 106 47.38 -0.91 -61.56
C ASP A 106 47.42 -0.96 -60.03
N ILE A 107 48.53 -0.52 -59.41
CA ILE A 107 48.65 -0.42 -57.94
C ILE A 107 47.64 0.59 -57.39
N VAL A 108 47.55 1.78 -57.99
CA VAL A 108 46.59 2.81 -57.58
C VAL A 108 45.16 2.31 -57.77
N ALA A 109 44.83 1.71 -58.90
CA ALA A 109 43.50 1.16 -59.15
C ALA A 109 43.11 0.07 -58.15
N LYS A 110 44.05 -0.82 -57.77
CA LYS A 110 43.84 -1.83 -56.73
C LYS A 110 43.64 -1.18 -55.36
N ALA A 111 44.45 -0.19 -54.99
CA ALA A 111 44.34 0.52 -53.73
C ALA A 111 43.02 1.30 -53.62
N GLU A 112 42.59 1.97 -54.70
CA GLU A 112 41.32 2.68 -54.77
C GLU A 112 40.12 1.73 -54.63
N LYS A 113 40.17 0.57 -55.29
CA LYS A 113 39.13 -0.47 -55.15
C LYS A 113 39.06 -1.00 -53.72
N GLN A 114 40.20 -1.25 -53.09
CA GLN A 114 40.26 -1.67 -51.69
C GLN A 114 39.71 -0.59 -50.75
N ALA A 115 40.13 0.67 -50.95
CA ALA A 115 39.65 1.80 -50.16
C ALA A 115 38.14 2.02 -50.32
N ALA A 116 37.61 1.85 -51.53
CA ALA A 116 36.16 1.91 -51.79
C ALA A 116 35.41 0.76 -51.09
N GLY A 117 35.96 -0.45 -51.10
CA GLY A 117 35.41 -1.59 -50.36
C GLY A 117 35.34 -1.32 -48.86
N ILE A 118 36.46 -0.87 -48.28
CA ILE A 118 36.55 -0.52 -46.85
C ILE A 118 35.54 0.59 -46.49
N ARG A 119 35.45 1.66 -47.30
CA ARG A 119 34.48 2.73 -47.07
C ARG A 119 33.04 2.21 -47.11
N GLY A 120 32.69 1.39 -48.11
CA GLY A 120 31.36 0.79 -48.21
C GLY A 120 31.03 -0.15 -47.04
N ASP A 121 32.01 -0.86 -46.50
CA ASP A 121 31.84 -1.70 -45.30
C ASP A 121 31.55 -0.84 -44.07
N TYR A 122 32.30 0.25 -43.86
CA TYR A 122 32.07 1.16 -42.75
C TYR A 122 30.77 1.94 -42.88
N GLU A 123 30.39 2.39 -44.08
CA GLU A 123 29.10 3.05 -44.33
C GLU A 123 27.93 2.12 -43.97
N ARG A 124 28.01 0.84 -44.40
CA ARG A 124 27.02 -0.17 -44.01
C ARG A 124 27.01 -0.40 -42.51
N LYS A 125 28.18 -0.44 -41.86
CA LYS A 125 28.27 -0.65 -40.42
C LYS A 125 27.71 0.54 -39.63
N ILE A 126 27.97 1.77 -40.06
CA ILE A 126 27.43 2.99 -39.46
C ILE A 126 25.91 3.00 -39.58
N ALA A 127 25.37 2.74 -40.78
CA ALA A 127 23.92 2.68 -40.98
C ALA A 127 23.25 1.59 -40.12
N GLN A 128 23.91 0.44 -39.96
CA GLN A 128 23.45 -0.61 -39.05
C GLN A 128 23.45 -0.13 -37.59
N LEU A 129 24.55 0.46 -37.11
CA LEU A 129 24.66 0.95 -35.74
C LEU A 129 23.66 2.07 -35.44
N GLU A 130 23.39 2.96 -36.40
CA GLU A 130 22.37 4.00 -36.26
C GLU A 130 20.96 3.41 -36.12
N THR A 131 20.67 2.37 -36.91
CA THR A 131 19.40 1.63 -36.84
C THR A 131 19.25 0.93 -35.49
N GLU A 132 20.29 0.21 -35.04
CA GLU A 132 20.32 -0.47 -33.74
C GLU A 132 20.17 0.53 -32.58
N ARG A 133 20.90 1.65 -32.61
CA ARG A 133 20.78 2.71 -31.59
C ARG A 133 19.39 3.31 -31.55
N LYS A 134 18.75 3.50 -32.70
CA LYS A 134 17.37 4.00 -32.77
C LYS A 134 16.40 2.99 -32.16
N GLN A 135 16.49 1.71 -32.55
CA GLN A 135 15.66 0.65 -31.98
C GLN A 135 15.82 0.55 -30.46
N GLN A 136 17.05 0.55 -29.96
CA GLN A 136 17.34 0.53 -28.52
C GLN A 136 16.76 1.76 -27.81
N SER A 137 16.87 2.94 -28.41
CA SER A 137 16.28 4.17 -27.85
C SER A 137 14.75 4.09 -27.81
N ASP A 138 14.11 3.58 -28.86
CA ASP A 138 12.66 3.44 -28.95
C ASP A 138 12.14 2.40 -27.94
N GLU A 139 12.84 1.27 -27.80
CA GLU A 139 12.56 0.23 -26.80
C GLU A 139 12.73 0.79 -25.38
N HIS A 140 13.83 1.48 -25.09
CA HIS A 140 14.07 2.10 -23.80
C HIS A 140 13.01 3.17 -23.49
N ALA A 141 12.61 3.99 -24.47
CA ALA A 141 11.54 4.96 -24.29
C ALA A 141 10.21 4.25 -23.96
N LYS A 142 9.91 3.14 -24.64
CA LYS A 142 8.70 2.35 -24.39
C LYS A 142 8.70 1.67 -23.02
N THR A 143 9.82 1.08 -22.61
CA THR A 143 9.94 0.44 -21.28
C THR A 143 9.84 1.47 -20.16
N MET A 144 10.50 2.62 -20.30
CA MET A 144 10.40 3.72 -19.34
C MET A 144 8.99 4.31 -19.27
N ALA A 145 8.31 4.47 -20.41
CA ALA A 145 6.92 4.93 -20.44
C ALA A 145 5.99 3.92 -19.75
N GLY A 146 6.17 2.62 -20.00
CA GLY A 146 5.44 1.55 -19.32
C GLY A 146 5.68 1.55 -17.81
N ALA A 147 6.95 1.56 -17.39
CA ALA A 147 7.32 1.59 -15.98
C ALA A 147 6.77 2.83 -15.25
N LYS A 148 6.77 4.00 -15.92
CA LYS A 148 6.17 5.22 -15.37
C LYS A 148 4.64 5.10 -15.23
N ALA A 149 3.96 4.56 -16.24
CA ALA A 149 2.52 4.34 -16.18
C ALA A 149 2.12 3.35 -15.07
N ASP A 150 2.89 2.26 -14.91
CA ASP A 150 2.67 1.28 -13.84
C ASP A 150 2.93 1.86 -12.45
N ALA A 151 3.98 2.70 -12.31
CA ALA A 151 4.25 3.42 -11.07
C ALA A 151 3.12 4.41 -10.74
N ASP A 152 2.67 5.22 -11.71
CA ASP A 152 1.58 6.17 -11.55
C ASP A 152 0.28 5.45 -11.16
N LYS A 153 -0.01 4.30 -11.79
CA LYS A 153 -1.16 3.44 -11.46
C LYS A 153 -1.05 2.90 -10.03
N THR A 154 0.10 2.38 -9.64
CA THR A 154 0.33 1.83 -8.29
C THR A 154 0.15 2.92 -7.23
N VAL A 155 0.67 4.12 -7.47
CA VAL A 155 0.50 5.27 -6.57
C VAL A 155 -0.97 5.69 -6.47
N ALA A 156 -1.69 5.74 -7.59
CA ALA A 156 -3.12 6.07 -7.59
C ALA A 156 -3.96 5.02 -6.85
N GLU A 157 -3.68 3.73 -7.04
CA GLU A 157 -4.34 2.63 -6.33
C GLU A 157 -4.02 2.68 -4.83
N ALA A 158 -2.76 2.85 -4.45
CA ALA A 158 -2.34 2.98 -3.06
C ALA A 158 -3.02 4.18 -2.37
N LYS A 159 -3.10 5.33 -3.05
CA LYS A 159 -3.79 6.51 -2.54
C LYS A 159 -5.29 6.25 -2.34
N THR A 160 -5.94 5.63 -3.32
CA THR A 160 -7.37 5.27 -3.22
C THR A 160 -7.63 4.30 -2.07
N GLN A 161 -6.75 3.31 -1.88
CA GLN A 161 -6.85 2.37 -0.76
C GLN A 161 -6.62 3.06 0.59
N ALA A 162 -5.65 3.97 0.69
CA ALA A 162 -5.38 4.76 1.89
C ALA A 162 -6.58 5.65 2.24
N ASP A 163 -7.14 6.37 1.26
CA ASP A 163 -8.32 7.23 1.45
C ASP A 163 -9.52 6.40 1.93
N LYS A 164 -9.74 5.21 1.35
CA LYS A 164 -10.79 4.28 1.79
C LYS A 164 -10.56 3.77 3.21
N ALA A 165 -9.33 3.42 3.56
CA ALA A 165 -8.98 2.95 4.91
C ALA A 165 -9.21 4.05 5.95
N ILE A 166 -8.78 5.29 5.67
CA ILE A 166 -9.02 6.45 6.55
C ILE A 166 -10.51 6.71 6.70
N ALA A 167 -11.27 6.71 5.60
CA ALA A 167 -12.72 6.91 5.66
C ALA A 167 -13.43 5.83 6.50
N SER A 168 -13.04 4.56 6.32
CA SER A 168 -13.57 3.44 7.11
C SER A 168 -13.22 3.57 8.59
N ALA A 169 -11.96 3.87 8.91
CA ALA A 169 -11.50 4.05 10.29
C ALA A 169 -12.22 5.23 10.97
N ASN A 170 -12.40 6.35 10.27
CA ASN A 170 -13.16 7.49 10.79
C ASN A 170 -14.63 7.14 11.02
N ALA A 171 -15.27 6.43 10.09
CA ALA A 171 -16.66 5.99 10.25
C ALA A 171 -16.83 5.06 11.46
N GLU A 172 -15.91 4.11 11.64
CA GLU A 172 -15.90 3.20 12.79
C GLU A 172 -15.63 3.95 14.11
N ALA A 173 -14.66 4.86 14.13
CA ALA A 173 -14.39 5.72 15.30
C ALA A 173 -15.61 6.59 15.67
N HIS A 174 -16.29 7.18 14.67
CA HIS A 174 -17.51 7.93 14.93
C HIS A 174 -18.62 7.07 15.48
N LYS A 175 -18.79 5.85 14.94
CA LYS A 175 -19.78 4.89 15.43
C LYS A 175 -19.50 4.48 16.87
N THR A 176 -18.26 4.10 17.22
CA THR A 176 -17.92 3.68 18.58
C THR A 176 -18.07 4.82 19.58
N VAL A 177 -17.69 6.05 19.21
CA VAL A 177 -17.92 7.23 20.07
C VAL A 177 -19.41 7.52 20.26
N ALA A 178 -20.22 7.37 19.21
CA ALA A 178 -21.67 7.57 19.31
C ALA A 178 -22.33 6.50 20.21
N GLU A 179 -21.93 5.23 20.04
CA GLU A 179 -22.41 4.12 20.87
C GLU A 179 -22.02 4.30 22.34
N ALA A 180 -20.75 4.64 22.61
CA ALA A 180 -20.27 4.89 23.97
C ALA A 180 -20.98 6.07 24.64
N LYS A 181 -21.25 7.16 23.90
CA LYS A 181 -22.04 8.29 24.41
C LYS A 181 -23.47 7.88 24.73
N ALA A 182 -24.12 7.13 23.83
CA ALA A 182 -25.49 6.67 24.05
C ALA A 182 -25.59 5.73 25.26
N GLU A 183 -24.59 4.87 25.48
CA GLU A 183 -24.52 4.00 26.66
C GLU A 183 -24.27 4.80 27.94
N ALA A 184 -23.35 5.78 27.92
CA ALA A 184 -23.11 6.67 29.05
C ALA A 184 -24.37 7.46 29.44
N ASP A 185 -25.10 8.01 28.47
CA ASP A 185 -26.35 8.75 28.70
C ASP A 185 -27.44 7.87 29.32
N LYS A 186 -27.54 6.60 28.88
CA LYS A 186 -28.43 5.60 29.48
C LYS A 186 -28.04 5.33 30.92
N LEU A 187 -26.78 5.01 31.20
CA LEU A 187 -26.28 4.75 32.55
C LEU A 187 -26.51 5.93 33.49
N ILE A 188 -26.29 7.17 33.03
CA ILE A 188 -26.56 8.37 33.82
C ILE A 188 -28.06 8.50 34.11
N THR A 189 -28.91 8.22 33.13
CA THR A 189 -30.37 8.27 33.29
C THR A 189 -30.85 7.22 34.29
N ASP A 190 -30.39 5.98 34.17
CA ASP A 190 -30.72 4.87 35.06
C ASP A 190 -30.22 5.13 36.50
N ALA A 191 -29.00 5.65 36.65
CA ALA A 191 -28.45 6.05 37.95
C ALA A 191 -29.27 7.19 38.59
N ARG A 192 -29.73 8.17 37.82
CA ARG A 192 -30.59 9.25 38.32
C ARG A 192 -31.97 8.73 38.74
N GLN A 193 -32.55 7.83 37.95
CA GLN A 193 -33.85 7.22 38.27
C GLN A 193 -33.77 6.39 39.55
N THR A 194 -32.74 5.54 39.68
CA THR A 194 -32.52 4.72 40.88
C THR A 194 -32.26 5.59 42.12
N SER A 195 -31.41 6.62 42.01
CA SER A 195 -31.19 7.59 43.12
C SER A 195 -32.49 8.27 43.54
N THR A 196 -33.30 8.75 42.58
CA THR A 196 -34.57 9.41 42.87
C THR A 196 -35.56 8.45 43.54
N ALA A 197 -35.61 7.20 43.10
CA ALA A 197 -36.44 6.16 43.71
C ALA A 197 -36.00 5.85 45.15
N MET A 198 -34.69 5.73 45.40
CA MET A 198 -34.14 5.53 46.74
C MET A 198 -34.45 6.71 47.67
N ASP A 199 -34.29 7.95 47.19
CA ASP A 199 -34.62 9.14 47.98
C ASP A 199 -36.10 9.21 48.33
N ASN A 200 -36.98 8.87 47.39
CA ASN A 200 -38.42 8.83 47.63
C ASN A 200 -38.82 7.73 48.62
N ASP A 201 -38.23 6.53 48.51
CA ASP A 201 -38.45 5.44 49.46
C ASP A 201 -37.95 5.80 50.87
N ALA A 202 -36.76 6.39 50.98
CA ALA A 202 -36.20 6.86 52.25
C ALA A 202 -37.08 7.95 52.89
N ARG A 203 -37.56 8.91 52.10
CA ARG A 203 -38.51 9.94 52.57
C ARG A 203 -39.83 9.35 53.02
N ALA A 204 -40.36 8.37 52.29
CA ALA A 204 -41.60 7.69 52.66
C ALA A 204 -41.45 6.92 53.99
N LYS A 205 -40.34 6.19 54.18
CA LYS A 205 -40.02 5.50 55.44
C LYS A 205 -39.89 6.47 56.60
N ALA A 206 -39.12 7.55 56.43
CA ALA A 206 -38.95 8.57 57.46
C ALA A 206 -40.29 9.25 57.82
N ALA A 207 -41.16 9.54 56.84
CA ALA A 207 -42.48 10.09 57.09
C ALA A 207 -43.38 9.12 57.86
N ASN A 208 -43.35 7.84 57.53
CA ASN A 208 -44.10 6.79 58.23
C ASN A 208 -43.62 6.62 59.68
N GLU A 209 -42.31 6.62 59.92
CA GLU A 209 -41.73 6.56 61.26
C GLU A 209 -42.10 7.78 62.10
N LEU A 210 -42.02 8.98 61.51
CA LEU A 210 -42.42 10.22 62.18
C LEU A 210 -43.92 10.21 62.54
N ALA A 211 -44.78 9.75 61.63
CA ALA A 211 -46.21 9.62 61.86
C ALA A 211 -46.50 8.61 62.98
N ALA A 212 -45.86 7.44 62.96
CA ALA A 212 -46.00 6.41 63.98
C ALA A 212 -45.51 6.90 65.35
N SER A 213 -44.38 7.61 65.40
CA SER A 213 -43.84 8.21 66.62
C SER A 213 -44.78 9.28 67.19
N LYS A 214 -45.30 10.17 66.34
CA LYS A 214 -46.30 11.18 66.74
C LYS A 214 -47.57 10.53 67.28
N ALA A 215 -48.09 9.49 66.62
CA ALA A 215 -49.27 8.77 67.08
C ALA A 215 -49.05 8.12 68.46
N LYS A 216 -47.88 7.51 68.69
CA LYS A 216 -47.49 6.96 70.01
C LYS A 216 -47.38 8.05 71.07
N ALA A 217 -46.74 9.17 70.75
CA ALA A 217 -46.61 10.30 71.68
C ALA A 217 -47.99 10.89 72.04
N GLN A 218 -48.88 11.08 71.07
CA GLN A 218 -50.25 11.52 71.30
C GLN A 218 -51.03 10.55 72.17
N LYS A 219 -50.90 9.23 71.93
CA LYS A 219 -51.53 8.20 72.76
C LYS A 219 -51.02 8.24 74.20
N LEU A 220 -49.70 8.33 74.41
CA LEU A 220 -49.10 8.44 75.75
C LEU A 220 -49.56 9.71 76.48
N VAL A 221 -49.63 10.85 75.78
CA VAL A 221 -50.13 12.11 76.36
C VAL A 221 -51.60 11.98 76.74
N ALA A 222 -52.43 11.37 75.89
CA ALA A 222 -53.84 11.13 76.20
C ALA A 222 -53.99 10.21 77.42
N GLU A 223 -53.30 9.07 77.45
CA GLU A 223 -53.30 8.13 78.58
C GLU A 223 -52.83 8.78 79.89
N ALA A 224 -51.74 9.57 79.85
CA ALA A 224 -51.24 10.29 81.01
C ALA A 224 -52.21 11.38 81.48
N THR A 225 -52.91 12.04 80.56
CA THR A 225 -53.92 13.06 80.87
C THR A 225 -55.15 12.42 81.53
N GLU A 226 -55.63 11.29 81.00
CA GLU A 226 -56.70 10.50 81.60
C GLU A 226 -56.33 9.99 83.00
N GLU A 227 -55.12 9.46 83.18
CA GLU A 227 -54.65 9.01 84.48
C GLU A 227 -54.50 10.19 85.48
N ALA A 228 -53.99 11.34 85.02
CA ALA A 228 -53.92 12.55 85.83
C ALA A 228 -55.33 13.02 86.24
N HIS A 229 -56.29 13.05 85.32
CA HIS A 229 -57.69 13.37 85.62
C HIS A 229 -58.27 12.39 86.64
N ARG A 230 -58.06 11.09 86.46
CA ARG A 230 -58.49 10.06 87.41
C ARG A 230 -57.90 10.28 88.80
N ARG A 231 -56.59 10.47 88.92
CA ARG A 231 -55.92 10.76 90.20
C ARG A 231 -56.44 12.03 90.85
N VAL A 232 -56.69 13.09 90.09
CA VAL A 232 -57.28 14.34 90.60
C VAL A 232 -58.71 14.12 91.09
N THR A 233 -59.53 13.35 90.37
CA THR A 233 -60.90 13.02 90.81
C THR A 233 -60.91 12.17 92.08
N GLU A 234 -60.06 11.16 92.17
CA GLU A 234 -59.89 10.31 93.36
C GLU A 234 -59.41 11.15 94.55
N ALA A 235 -58.40 12.00 94.36
CA ALA A 235 -57.91 12.91 95.40
C ALA A 235 -58.98 13.91 95.85
N ARG A 236 -59.78 14.46 94.93
CA ARG A 236 -60.92 15.34 95.28
C ARG A 236 -61.98 14.59 96.07
N ALA A 237 -62.33 13.37 95.66
CA ALA A 237 -63.28 12.53 96.37
C ALA A 237 -62.79 12.22 97.80
N GLU A 238 -61.49 11.95 97.96
CA GLU A 238 -60.86 11.71 99.26
C GLU A 238 -60.84 12.97 100.13
N VAL A 239 -60.54 14.14 99.55
CA VAL A 239 -60.64 15.44 100.25
C VAL A 239 -62.08 15.71 100.70
N GLU A 240 -63.09 15.45 99.86
CA GLU A 240 -64.50 15.58 100.24
C GLU A 240 -64.90 14.58 101.34
N ARG A 241 -64.41 13.33 101.27
CA ARG A 241 -64.59 12.33 102.32
C ARG A 241 -64.00 12.81 103.65
N LEU A 242 -62.77 13.34 103.64
CA LEU A 242 -62.10 13.91 104.81
C LEU A 242 -62.82 15.15 105.33
N ARG A 243 -63.31 16.05 104.46
CA ARG A 243 -64.13 17.20 104.85
C ARG A 243 -65.44 16.78 105.50
N GLY A 244 -66.10 15.75 104.95
CA GLY A 244 -67.31 15.16 105.53
C GLY A 244 -67.05 14.49 106.89
N LEU A 245 -65.93 13.78 107.04
CA LEU A 245 -65.48 13.23 108.32
C LEU A 245 -65.18 14.34 109.34
N ARG A 246 -64.41 15.36 108.95
CA ARG A 246 -64.15 16.56 109.78
C ARG A 246 -65.46 17.22 110.19
N GLY A 247 -66.39 17.43 109.27
CA GLY A 247 -67.70 18.03 109.58
C GLY A 247 -68.57 17.16 110.50
N ARG A 248 -68.40 15.83 110.48
CA ARG A 248 -69.01 14.93 111.48
C ARG A 248 -68.32 15.04 112.84
N ILE A 249 -66.98 15.01 112.88
CA ILE A 249 -66.21 15.19 114.12
C ILE A 249 -66.49 16.55 114.75
N SER A 250 -66.49 17.63 113.97
CA SER A 250 -66.84 18.97 114.45
C SER A 250 -68.27 19.01 114.98
N ARG A 251 -69.24 18.35 114.34
CA ARG A 251 -70.60 18.20 114.89
C ARG A 251 -70.62 17.38 116.18
N GLN A 252 -69.94 16.24 116.22
CA GLN A 252 -69.83 15.42 117.44
C GLN A 252 -69.14 16.18 118.58
N LEU A 253 -68.13 17.01 118.28
CA LEU A 253 -67.46 17.87 119.25
C LEU A 253 -68.38 19.00 119.70
N SER A 254 -69.14 19.62 118.79
CA SER A 254 -70.18 20.60 119.15
C SER A 254 -71.31 19.99 119.97
N ASP A 255 -71.77 18.77 119.64
CA ASP A 255 -72.79 18.04 120.38
C ASP A 255 -72.25 17.61 121.75
N ALA A 256 -71.00 17.16 121.84
CA ALA A 256 -70.32 16.84 123.09
C ALA A 256 -70.06 18.09 123.94
N LEU A 257 -69.65 19.22 123.34
CA LEU A 257 -69.50 20.52 124.03
C LEU A 257 -70.86 21.08 124.45
N THR A 258 -71.94 20.83 123.69
CA THR A 258 -73.31 21.17 124.07
C THR A 258 -73.83 20.23 125.16
N ALA A 259 -73.41 18.95 125.16
CA ALA A 259 -73.70 17.98 126.22
C ALA A 259 -72.91 18.30 127.50
N ILE A 260 -71.64 18.72 127.39
CA ILE A 260 -70.81 19.24 128.49
C ILE A 260 -71.31 20.62 128.93
N GLY A 261 -71.87 21.45 128.05
CA GLY A 261 -72.58 22.66 128.44
C GLY A 261 -73.91 22.38 129.14
N ARG A 262 -74.60 21.29 128.76
CA ARG A 262 -75.80 20.79 129.42
C ARG A 262 -75.52 20.04 130.73
N SER A 263 -74.33 19.46 130.92
CA SER A 263 -73.92 18.75 132.14
C SER A 263 -72.96 19.53 133.03
N GLY A 264 -72.33 20.60 132.53
CA GLY A 264 -71.45 21.52 133.25
C GLY A 264 -72.15 22.76 133.80
N ALA A 265 -73.46 22.89 133.58
CA ALA A 265 -74.32 23.81 134.34
C ALA A 265 -74.68 23.27 135.75
N LEU A 266 -74.10 22.14 136.16
CA LEU A 266 -74.25 21.54 137.48
C LEU A 266 -72.87 21.01 137.92
N LEU A 267 -72.04 21.87 138.53
CA LEU A 267 -70.92 21.61 139.46
C LEU A 267 -69.73 22.59 139.25
N GLU A 268 -69.60 23.53 140.18
CA GLU A 268 -68.39 24.29 140.57
C GLU A 268 -67.88 23.66 141.91
N PRO A 269 -66.61 23.74 142.45
CA PRO A 269 -65.44 24.64 142.20
C PRO A 269 -63.97 24.03 142.25
N LEU A 270 -62.93 24.89 142.02
CA LEU A 270 -61.45 25.02 142.32
C LEU A 270 -60.58 23.87 142.98
N PRO A 271 -59.20 23.93 143.12
CA PRO A 271 -58.03 24.56 142.40
C PRO A 271 -56.77 23.64 142.17
N ALA A 272 -55.66 24.20 141.58
CA ALA A 272 -54.23 23.75 141.58
C ALA A 272 -53.83 22.51 140.70
N GLU A 273 -52.67 22.34 140.04
CA GLU A 273 -51.34 23.01 139.98
C GLU A 273 -50.48 22.35 138.84
N ILE A 274 -49.36 22.99 138.48
CA ILE A 274 -48.14 22.49 137.75
C ILE A 274 -48.15 22.37 136.22
N GLY A 275 -47.25 23.16 135.58
CA GLY A 275 -46.52 22.73 134.38
C GLY A 275 -46.22 23.79 133.32
N ASP A 276 -45.78 25.01 133.70
CA ASP A 276 -45.39 26.04 132.75
C ASP A 276 -43.98 25.77 132.18
N GLY A 277 -43.86 25.77 130.86
CA GLY A 277 -42.67 25.35 130.12
C GLY A 277 -42.58 26.08 128.79
N ALA A 278 -42.47 27.41 128.88
CA ALA A 278 -42.20 28.30 127.77
C ALA A 278 -40.80 28.04 127.18
N ILE A 279 -40.71 27.85 125.87
CA ILE A 279 -39.54 28.23 125.08
C ILE A 279 -39.96 28.69 123.68
N THR A 280 -39.82 29.99 123.51
CA THR A 280 -39.72 30.75 122.27
C THR A 280 -38.44 30.41 121.52
N SER A 281 -38.45 30.26 120.19
CA SER A 281 -37.38 30.81 119.34
C SER A 281 -37.80 30.92 117.87
N THR A 282 -37.69 32.14 117.36
CA THR A 282 -37.61 32.56 115.95
C THR A 282 -36.28 32.11 115.29
N PRO A 283 -36.09 32.33 113.97
CA PRO A 283 -35.41 31.43 113.04
C PRO A 283 -33.91 31.72 112.86
N THR A 284 -33.18 30.73 112.35
CA THR A 284 -31.76 30.87 111.98
C THR A 284 -31.49 30.30 110.59
N ALA A 285 -30.76 31.09 109.82
CA ALA A 285 -30.22 30.79 108.51
C ALA A 285 -28.97 29.90 108.55
N ASP A 286 -28.65 29.35 107.37
CA ASP A 286 -27.32 29.01 106.86
C ASP A 286 -26.55 27.85 107.52
N ASN A 287 -26.19 26.83 106.72
CA ASN A 287 -24.80 26.56 106.34
C ASN A 287 -24.66 25.27 105.51
N SER A 288 -23.90 25.43 104.43
CA SER A 288 -23.05 24.48 103.71
C SER A 288 -22.24 23.46 104.53
N GLY A 289 -21.84 22.36 103.86
CA GLY A 289 -20.72 21.50 104.26
C GLY A 289 -20.95 20.02 103.87
N HIS A 290 -20.63 19.59 102.65
CA HIS A 290 -19.34 19.03 102.20
C HIS A 290 -19.02 17.58 102.60
N SER A 291 -18.47 16.90 101.57
CA SER A 291 -17.60 15.71 101.55
C SER A 291 -18.32 14.38 101.26
N ALA A 292 -18.24 13.87 100.03
CA ALA A 292 -17.06 13.34 99.33
C ALA A 292 -16.59 11.99 99.90
N THR A 293 -16.61 10.97 99.05
CA THR A 293 -15.46 10.10 98.67
C THR A 293 -16.00 9.00 97.72
N MET A 294 -15.54 8.90 96.46
CA MET A 294 -14.30 8.24 95.99
C MET A 294 -14.40 6.69 96.07
N THR A 295 -13.90 5.85 95.14
CA THR A 295 -12.75 6.01 94.22
C THR A 295 -12.54 4.78 93.30
N ARG A 296 -11.95 5.05 92.10
CA ARG A 296 -10.97 4.29 91.24
C ARG A 296 -11.26 2.84 90.78
N ASN A 297 -10.62 2.30 89.72
CA ASN A 297 -9.38 2.57 88.93
C ASN A 297 -9.53 1.82 87.58
N GLY A 298 -8.76 2.02 86.50
CA GLY A 298 -7.46 2.67 86.28
C GLY A 298 -6.98 2.39 84.84
N GLY A 299 -5.87 3.00 84.44
CA GLY A 299 -5.18 2.76 83.16
C GLY A 299 -3.70 2.36 83.34
N ALA A 300 -3.04 2.03 82.22
CA ALA A 300 -1.58 1.96 81.98
C ALA A 300 -1.36 1.82 80.45
N GLN A 301 -0.58 2.66 79.72
CA GLN A 301 0.88 2.63 79.46
C GLN A 301 1.38 1.30 78.84
N GLN A 302 2.14 1.16 77.73
CA GLN A 302 3.33 1.88 77.17
C GLN A 302 3.61 1.45 75.68
N GLN A 303 4.60 2.09 75.02
CA GLN A 303 5.15 1.97 73.63
C GLN A 303 5.86 0.60 73.32
N PRO A 304 6.58 0.30 72.19
CA PRO A 304 6.89 1.03 70.92
C PRO A 304 6.86 0.16 69.61
N ALA A 305 7.42 0.72 68.50
CA ALA A 305 8.11 0.06 67.36
C ALA A 305 7.47 0.04 65.95
N THR A 306 8.38 0.27 65.00
CA THR A 306 8.35 0.36 63.53
C THR A 306 7.91 -0.93 62.79
N ILE A 307 7.31 -0.79 61.59
CA ILE A 307 7.70 -1.42 60.29
C ILE A 307 6.56 -1.28 59.26
N VAL A 308 6.90 -0.67 58.10
CA VAL A 308 6.53 -0.93 56.69
C VAL A 308 5.25 -1.72 56.36
N THR A 309 4.35 -1.14 55.53
CA THR A 309 3.88 -1.72 54.24
C THR A 309 3.00 -0.75 53.42
N ASN A 310 3.29 -0.73 52.11
CA ASN A 310 2.68 -0.04 50.95
C ASN A 310 1.18 0.33 50.96
N PRO A 311 0.84 1.32 50.10
CA PRO A 311 -0.08 1.04 49.01
C PRO A 311 0.62 1.17 47.64
N ALA A 312 0.49 0.11 46.84
CA ALA A 312 0.89 0.08 45.44
C ALA A 312 -0.07 0.94 44.61
N ALA A 313 0.41 2.09 44.13
CA ALA A 313 -0.14 2.74 42.96
C ALA A 313 0.81 2.44 41.79
N ASN A 314 0.41 1.46 40.98
CA ASN A 314 1.03 1.11 39.72
C ASN A 314 0.34 1.94 38.63
N SER A 315 1.08 2.80 37.91
CA SER A 315 0.88 3.04 36.47
C SER A 315 1.92 4.01 35.88
N SER A 316 2.77 3.41 35.06
CA SER A 316 3.39 3.89 33.83
C SER A 316 4.59 4.85 33.88
N ALA A 317 5.74 4.23 33.62
CA ALA A 317 7.01 4.82 33.30
C ALA A 317 6.96 5.70 32.04
N ASN A 318 7.46 6.93 32.19
CA ASN A 318 7.95 7.75 31.09
C ASN A 318 9.36 7.25 30.73
N ALA A 319 9.43 6.28 29.80
CA ALA A 319 10.68 5.87 29.18
C ALA A 319 11.00 6.84 28.04
N GLY A 320 11.90 7.79 28.32
CA GLY A 320 12.63 8.48 27.28
C GLY A 320 13.49 7.47 26.51
N HIS A 321 13.14 7.25 25.25
CA HIS A 321 14.01 6.58 24.29
C HIS A 321 14.35 7.56 23.15
N PRO A 322 15.58 7.48 22.60
CA PRO A 322 16.22 8.57 21.89
C PRO A 322 15.81 8.62 20.42
N GLY A 323 15.88 9.82 19.85
CA GLY A 323 15.56 10.08 18.44
C GLY A 323 16.46 9.34 17.44
N PRO A 324 15.99 9.18 16.19
CA PRO A 324 16.68 8.39 15.17
C PRO A 324 17.85 9.16 14.56
N ARG A 325 18.97 8.46 14.36
CA ARG A 325 20.06 8.90 13.46
C ARG A 325 19.58 8.76 12.00
N PRO A 326 19.91 9.69 11.10
CA PRO A 326 19.67 9.51 9.67
C PRO A 326 20.75 8.61 9.05
N SER A 327 20.32 7.73 8.16
CA SER A 327 21.17 7.08 7.17
C SER A 327 20.60 7.46 5.80
N HIS A 328 21.29 8.35 5.10
CA HIS A 328 21.48 8.42 3.64
C HIS A 328 22.43 9.58 3.34
#